data_AF-W2TQJ3-F1
#
_entry.id   AF-W2TQJ3-F1
#
_cell.length_a   1.000
_cell.length_b   1.000
_cell.length_c   1.000
_cell.angle_alpha   90.00
_cell.angle_beta   90.00
_cell.angle_gamma   90.00
#
_symmetry.space_group_name_H-M   'P 1'
#
loop_
_entity.id
_entity.type
_entity.pdbx_description
1 polymer ?
#
loop_
_entity_poly.entity_id
_entity_poly.type
_entity_poly.pdbx_seq_one_letter_code
_entity_poly.pdbx_strand_id
1 'polypeptide(L)'
;MMDHIRFNINLHKDSPDFSGNDVPLHVSVRFDEGKLVFNSYTKGAWGKEERQKNPVKKGDGFDIRIRAHDNKFTVSINRKEVKSFEHRIPLQHVTHLSIDGDVVLNHVQWGGKYYPVPYESGIAENGLIPGKTLVIYGTPEKKAKK
;
A
#
# COMPACT_ATOMS: atom_id res chain seq x y z
N MET A 1 -1.40 25.59 -15.25
CA MET A 1 -0.79 24.77 -14.18
C MET A 1 -1.75 23.61 -13.95
N MET A 2 -1.33 22.35 -14.15
CA MET A 2 -2.21 21.21 -13.87
C MET A 2 -2.43 21.16 -12.36
N ASP A 3 -3.65 21.41 -11.91
CA ASP A 3 -4.00 21.17 -10.51
C ASP A 3 -3.96 19.67 -10.28
N HIS A 4 -3.01 19.21 -9.45
CA HIS A 4 -3.02 17.84 -8.96
C HIS A 4 -4.23 17.70 -8.01
N ILE A 5 -5.24 16.97 -8.46
CA ILE A 5 -6.50 16.76 -7.75
C ILE A 5 -6.39 15.49 -6.92
N ARG A 6 -5.95 14.38 -7.53
CA ARG A 6 -5.89 13.07 -6.88
C ARG A 6 -5.08 12.04 -7.64
N PHE A 7 -4.66 11.00 -6.93
CA PHE A 7 -4.15 9.77 -7.53
C PHE A 7 -4.75 8.55 -6.82
N ASN A 8 -4.72 7.39 -7.48
CA ASN A 8 -5.29 6.15 -6.96
C ASN A 8 -4.26 5.01 -6.96
N ILE A 9 -4.42 4.11 -6.00
CA ILE A 9 -3.71 2.83 -5.91
C ILE A 9 -4.77 1.74 -5.82
N ASN A 10 -4.71 0.76 -6.72
CA ASN A 10 -5.70 -0.29 -6.83
C ASN A 10 -5.05 -1.67 -6.78
N LEU A 11 -5.60 -2.54 -5.94
CA LEU A 11 -5.35 -3.98 -5.99
C LEU A 11 -6.52 -4.63 -6.71
N HIS A 12 -6.26 -5.23 -7.87
CA HIS A 12 -7.27 -5.74 -8.79
C HIS A 12 -7.27 -7.27 -8.88
N LYS A 13 -8.41 -7.81 -9.31
CA LYS A 13 -8.59 -9.18 -9.77
C LYS A 13 -8.48 -9.26 -11.29
N ASP A 14 -7.79 -10.28 -11.77
CA ASP A 14 -7.61 -10.71 -13.17
C ASP A 14 -6.96 -9.71 -14.16
N SER A 15 -7.11 -8.39 -14.00
CA SER A 15 -6.49 -7.38 -14.86
C SER A 15 -6.13 -6.10 -14.08
N PRO A 16 -5.17 -5.27 -14.53
CA PRO A 16 -4.78 -4.03 -13.85
C PRO A 16 -5.67 -2.82 -14.19
N ASP A 17 -6.89 -3.03 -14.68
CA ASP A 17 -7.79 -2.01 -15.21
C ASP A 17 -9.24 -2.17 -14.71
N PHE A 18 -10.08 -1.17 -14.98
CA PHE A 18 -11.50 -1.20 -14.63
C PHE A 18 -12.36 -1.87 -15.71
N SER A 19 -11.92 -3.02 -16.24
CA SER A 19 -12.68 -3.83 -17.22
C SER A 19 -13.94 -4.51 -16.65
N GLY A 20 -14.33 -4.16 -15.43
CA GLY A 20 -15.48 -4.73 -14.71
C GLY A 20 -15.13 -5.81 -13.70
N ASN A 21 -13.85 -6.19 -13.61
CA ASN A 21 -13.37 -7.13 -12.59
C ASN A 21 -13.38 -6.53 -11.18
N ASP A 22 -13.33 -7.40 -10.19
CA ASP A 22 -13.31 -7.01 -8.77
C ASP A 22 -12.04 -6.21 -8.42
N VAL A 23 -12.20 -5.20 -7.57
CA VAL A 23 -11.09 -4.45 -6.97
C VAL A 23 -11.14 -4.67 -5.46
N PRO A 24 -10.42 -5.67 -4.92
CA PRO A 24 -10.37 -5.93 -3.48
C PRO A 24 -10.03 -4.69 -2.63
N LEU A 25 -9.12 -3.85 -3.09
CA LEU A 25 -8.77 -2.60 -2.41
C LEU A 25 -8.53 -1.48 -3.42
N HIS A 26 -9.31 -0.41 -3.29
CA HIS A 26 -9.09 0.88 -3.93
C HIS A 26 -8.69 1.91 -2.86
N VAL A 27 -7.61 2.64 -3.11
CA VAL A 27 -7.16 3.76 -2.28
C VAL A 27 -7.07 5.00 -3.16
N SER A 28 -7.86 6.04 -2.85
CA SER A 28 -7.82 7.33 -3.53
C SER A 28 -7.28 8.40 -2.59
N VAL A 29 -6.18 9.05 -3.00
CA VAL A 29 -5.59 10.18 -2.30
C VAL A 29 -6.14 11.46 -2.93
N ARG A 30 -7.11 12.08 -2.26
CA ARG A 30 -7.84 13.25 -2.76
C ARG A 30 -7.36 14.52 -2.07
N PHE A 31 -6.67 15.38 -2.81
CA PHE A 31 -6.10 16.61 -2.26
C PHE A 31 -7.12 17.76 -2.24
N ASP A 32 -8.04 17.77 -3.20
CA ASP A 32 -9.20 18.66 -3.27
C ASP A 32 -10.15 18.47 -2.06
N GLU A 33 -10.37 17.23 -1.63
CA GLU A 33 -11.19 16.91 -0.46
C GLU A 33 -10.38 16.89 0.85
N GLY A 34 -9.05 16.79 0.76
CA GLY A 34 -8.17 16.55 1.92
C GLY A 34 -8.43 15.19 2.59
N LYS A 35 -8.84 14.18 1.81
CA LYS A 35 -9.22 12.84 2.30
C LYS A 35 -8.45 11.72 1.60
N LEU A 36 -8.23 10.65 2.36
CA LEU A 36 -7.99 9.32 1.81
C LEU A 36 -9.33 8.60 1.75
N VAL A 37 -9.63 7.98 0.62
CA VAL A 37 -10.84 7.18 0.44
C VAL A 37 -10.44 5.74 0.15
N PHE A 38 -11.06 4.82 0.88
CA PHE A 38 -10.86 3.38 0.75
C PHE A 38 -12.18 2.74 0.35
N ASN A 39 -12.13 1.83 -0.62
CA ASN A 39 -13.31 1.07 -1.03
C ASN A 39 -12.93 -0.27 -1.66
N SER A 40 -13.93 -1.07 -1.99
CA SER A 40 -13.81 -2.23 -2.87
C SER A 40 -14.86 -2.12 -3.97
N TYR A 41 -14.52 -2.58 -5.16
CA TYR A 41 -15.46 -2.76 -6.26
C TYR A 41 -15.75 -4.25 -6.40
N THR A 42 -17.01 -4.65 -6.32
CA THR A 42 -17.40 -6.05 -6.50
C THR A 42 -18.76 -6.17 -7.15
N LYS A 43 -18.95 -7.20 -7.97
CA LYS A 43 -20.22 -7.47 -8.67
C LYS A 43 -20.74 -6.26 -9.45
N GLY A 44 -19.84 -5.50 -10.07
CA GLY A 44 -20.19 -4.34 -10.89
C GLY A 44 -20.52 -3.06 -10.12
N ALA A 45 -20.25 -2.99 -8.80
CA ALA A 45 -20.56 -1.82 -7.99
C ALA A 45 -19.49 -1.50 -6.95
N TRP A 46 -19.35 -0.20 -6.66
CA TRP A 46 -18.58 0.28 -5.51
C TRP A 46 -19.33 0.02 -4.21
N GLY A 47 -18.62 -0.45 -3.20
CA GLY A 47 -19.16 -0.56 -1.84
C GLY A 47 -19.25 0.78 -1.13
N LYS A 48 -19.49 0.72 0.20
CA LYS A 48 -19.48 1.90 1.07
C LYS A 48 -18.05 2.42 1.23
N GLU A 49 -17.83 3.70 0.94
CA GLU A 49 -16.53 4.35 1.16
C GLU A 49 -16.17 4.41 2.65
N GLU A 50 -14.89 4.17 2.95
CA GLU A 50 -14.29 4.46 4.24
C GLU A 50 -13.28 5.61 4.07
N ARG A 51 -13.35 6.62 4.93
CA ARG A 51 -12.61 7.87 4.75
C ARG A 51 -11.66 8.12 5.91
N GLN A 52 -10.48 8.67 5.62
CA GLN A 52 -9.51 9.15 6.61
C GLN A 52 -9.00 10.54 6.22
N LYS A 53 -8.41 11.28 7.16
CA LYS A 53 -7.73 12.55 6.85
C LYS A 53 -6.52 12.27 5.96
N ASN A 54 -6.34 13.04 4.89
CA ASN A 54 -5.15 12.96 4.05
C ASN A 54 -3.94 13.60 4.76
N PRO A 55 -2.86 12.84 5.06
CA PRO A 55 -1.63 13.39 5.61
C PRO A 55 -0.65 13.88 4.52
N VAL A 56 -0.91 13.59 3.25
CA VAL A 56 -0.07 14.00 2.11
C VAL A 56 -0.43 15.42 1.70
N LYS A 57 0.58 16.27 1.51
CA LYS A 57 0.41 17.62 0.98
C LYS A 57 0.73 17.65 -0.51
N LYS A 58 0.06 18.50 -1.27
CA LYS A 58 0.35 18.70 -2.69
C LYS A 58 1.81 19.14 -2.87
N GLY A 59 2.53 18.49 -3.78
CA GLY A 59 3.94 18.79 -4.09
C GLY A 59 4.97 18.11 -3.17
N ASP A 60 4.55 17.59 -2.01
CA ASP A 60 5.46 16.90 -1.10
C ASP A 60 5.68 15.44 -1.51
N GLY A 61 6.88 14.91 -1.23
CA GLY A 61 7.15 13.49 -1.34
C GLY A 61 6.35 12.67 -0.32
N PHE A 62 6.01 11.44 -0.68
CA PHE A 62 5.26 10.53 0.18
C PHE A 62 5.78 9.09 0.09
N ASP A 63 5.52 8.31 1.13
CA ASP A 63 5.74 6.87 1.20
C ASP A 63 4.41 6.22 1.62
N ILE A 64 3.78 5.46 0.71
CA ILE A 64 2.55 4.70 1.00
C ILE A 64 2.90 3.21 1.00
N ARG A 65 2.48 2.50 2.04
CA ARG A 65 2.69 1.05 2.20
C ARG A 65 1.37 0.37 2.49
N ILE A 66 1.10 -0.71 1.77
CA ILE A 66 -0.07 -1.57 1.97
C ILE A 66 0.46 -2.94 2.37
N ARG A 67 0.15 -3.38 3.59
CA ARG A 67 0.51 -4.71 4.09
C ARG A 67 -0.74 -5.58 4.18
N ALA A 68 -0.73 -6.72 3.51
CA ALA A 68 -1.78 -7.71 3.66
C ALA A 68 -1.58 -8.53 4.95
N HIS A 69 -2.69 -8.76 5.64
CA HIS A 69 -2.86 -9.70 6.75
C HIS A 69 -3.98 -10.67 6.37
N ASP A 70 -4.20 -11.69 7.19
CA ASP A 70 -5.20 -12.74 6.91
C ASP A 70 -6.63 -12.17 6.83
N ASN A 71 -6.95 -11.12 7.58
CA ASN A 71 -8.29 -10.54 7.67
C ASN A 71 -8.40 -9.08 7.20
N LYS A 72 -7.29 -8.41 6.87
CA LYS A 72 -7.28 -6.98 6.52
C LYS A 72 -6.05 -6.54 5.72
N PHE A 73 -6.15 -5.36 5.13
CA PHE A 73 -5.02 -4.55 4.73
C PHE A 73 -4.69 -3.51 5.79
N THR A 74 -3.41 -3.35 6.11
CA THR A 74 -2.90 -2.23 6.90
C THR A 74 -2.22 -1.24 5.97
N VAL A 75 -2.74 -0.01 5.90
CA VAL A 75 -2.21 1.07 5.08
C VAL A 75 -1.50 2.08 5.96
N SER A 76 -0.25 2.37 5.62
CA SER A 76 0.60 3.35 6.28
C SER A 76 1.04 4.43 5.30
N ILE A 77 1.11 5.67 5.78
CA ILE A 77 1.67 6.79 5.03
C ILE A 77 2.78 7.42 5.85
N ASN A 78 3.94 7.66 5.24
CA ASN A 78 5.13 8.22 5.88
C ASN A 78 5.47 7.46 7.17
N ARG A 79 5.46 6.11 7.07
CA ARG A 79 5.74 5.14 8.16
C ARG A 79 4.75 5.14 9.33
N LYS A 80 3.64 5.88 9.25
CA LYS A 80 2.56 5.87 10.25
C LYS A 80 1.35 5.14 9.71
N GLU A 81 0.82 4.18 10.46
CA GLU A 81 -0.46 3.53 10.13
C GLU A 81 -1.58 4.58 10.10
N VAL A 82 -2.33 4.61 9.00
CA VAL A 82 -3.49 5.51 8.81
C VAL A 82 -4.80 4.75 8.71
N LYS A 83 -4.77 3.48 8.31
CA LYS A 83 -5.97 2.68 8.12
C LYS A 83 -5.72 1.18 8.26
N SER A 84 -6.58 0.51 9.03
CA SER A 84 -6.86 -0.91 8.89
C SER A 84 -8.16 -1.06 8.08
N PHE A 85 -8.11 -1.75 6.94
CA PHE A 85 -9.25 -1.98 6.03
C PHE A 85 -9.53 -3.49 5.95
N GLU A 86 -10.69 -3.91 6.45
CA GLU A 86 -11.07 -5.33 6.48
C GLU A 86 -11.31 -5.86 5.06
N HIS A 87 -10.95 -7.13 4.84
CA HIS A 87 -11.15 -7.77 3.54
C HIS A 87 -12.65 -7.91 3.25
N ARG A 88 -13.12 -7.22 2.20
CA ARG A 88 -14.48 -7.38 1.66
C ARG A 88 -14.55 -8.43 0.55
N ILE A 89 -13.41 -8.68 -0.08
CA ILE A 89 -13.19 -9.66 -1.15
C ILE A 89 -12.00 -10.51 -0.70
N PRO A 90 -11.98 -11.83 -0.96
CA PRO A 90 -10.87 -12.68 -0.54
C PRO A 90 -9.52 -12.18 -1.07
N LEU A 91 -8.50 -12.17 -0.19
CA LEU A 91 -7.17 -11.65 -0.51
C LEU A 91 -6.55 -12.34 -1.74
N GLN A 92 -6.79 -13.63 -1.92
CA GLN A 92 -6.25 -14.40 -3.05
C GLN A 92 -6.76 -13.92 -4.42
N HIS A 93 -7.80 -13.08 -4.47
CA HIS A 93 -8.25 -12.46 -5.72
C HIS A 93 -7.37 -11.29 -6.15
N VAL A 94 -6.48 -10.79 -5.31
CA VAL A 94 -5.51 -9.77 -5.72
C VAL A 94 -4.45 -10.41 -6.61
N THR A 95 -4.47 -10.09 -7.89
CA THR A 95 -3.48 -10.56 -8.87
C THR A 95 -2.71 -9.42 -9.53
N HIS A 96 -3.22 -8.19 -9.48
CA HIS A 96 -2.62 -7.04 -10.14
C HIS A 96 -2.62 -5.78 -9.26
N LEU A 97 -1.68 -4.88 -9.54
CA LEU A 97 -1.56 -3.55 -8.96
C LEU A 97 -1.65 -2.53 -10.08
N SER A 98 -2.45 -1.48 -9.92
CA SER A 98 -2.37 -0.28 -10.75
C SER A 98 -2.22 0.98 -9.90
N ILE A 99 -1.52 1.96 -10.45
CA ILE A 99 -1.37 3.29 -9.86
C ILE A 99 -1.60 4.30 -10.98
N ASP A 100 -2.55 5.22 -10.79
CA ASP A 100 -2.97 6.18 -11.80
C ASP A 100 -3.29 7.56 -11.20
N GLY A 101 -3.48 8.56 -12.06
CA GLY A 101 -3.81 9.93 -11.70
C GLY A 101 -2.59 10.83 -11.51
N ASP A 102 -2.74 11.84 -10.67
CA ASP A 102 -1.78 12.94 -10.50
C ASP A 102 -0.61 12.56 -9.59
N VAL A 103 0.27 11.68 -10.09
CA VAL A 103 1.40 11.15 -9.33
C VAL A 103 2.62 10.90 -10.21
N VAL A 104 3.80 11.21 -9.68
CA VAL A 104 5.09 10.79 -10.23
C VAL A 104 5.65 9.69 -9.34
N LEU A 105 5.89 8.51 -9.90
CA LEU A 105 6.40 7.36 -9.16
C LEU A 105 7.92 7.33 -9.19
N ASN A 106 8.53 7.35 -8.01
CA ASN A 106 9.98 7.21 -7.86
C ASN A 106 10.39 5.76 -7.57
N HIS A 107 9.54 4.99 -6.90
CA HIS A 107 9.85 3.62 -6.49
C HIS A 107 8.57 2.82 -6.23
N VAL A 108 8.55 1.57 -6.70
CA VAL A 108 7.50 0.58 -6.39
C VAL A 108 8.20 -0.75 -6.11
N GLN A 109 7.81 -1.41 -5.02
CA GLN A 109 8.30 -2.73 -4.63
C GLN A 109 7.16 -3.50 -3.95
N TRP A 110 7.18 -4.83 -4.09
CA TRP A 110 6.32 -5.72 -3.33
C TRP A 110 7.12 -6.93 -2.86
N GLY A 111 6.67 -7.55 -1.77
CA GLY A 111 7.33 -8.71 -1.18
C GLY A 111 7.42 -8.59 0.34
N GLY A 112 8.39 -9.30 0.89
CA GLY A 112 8.48 -9.51 2.33
C GLY A 112 7.47 -10.55 2.82
N LYS A 113 7.55 -10.85 4.12
CA LYS A 113 6.71 -11.82 4.82
C LYS A 113 6.65 -11.46 6.30
N TYR A 114 6.00 -12.30 7.10
CA TYR A 114 6.22 -12.28 8.54
C TYR A 114 7.61 -12.85 8.84
N TYR A 115 8.49 -11.98 9.34
CA TYR A 115 9.80 -12.36 9.84
C TYR A 115 9.69 -12.52 11.37
N PRO A 116 9.92 -13.71 11.93
CA PRO A 116 9.91 -13.90 13.38
C PRO A 116 11.06 -13.10 14.01
N VAL A 117 10.86 -12.57 15.22
CA VAL A 117 11.89 -11.90 16.00
C VAL A 117 12.04 -12.65 17.33
N PRO A 118 13.24 -13.15 17.69
CA PRO A 118 14.52 -12.98 16.99
C PRO A 118 14.56 -13.65 15.61
N TYR A 119 15.23 -12.98 14.66
CA TYR A 119 15.40 -13.46 13.29
C TYR A 119 16.84 -13.92 13.06
N GLU A 120 17.00 -15.09 12.46
CA GLU A 120 18.31 -15.60 12.03
C GLU A 120 18.17 -16.28 10.66
N SER A 121 19.12 -16.00 9.76
CA SER A 121 19.20 -16.64 8.45
C SER A 121 20.57 -16.44 7.84
N GLY A 122 20.99 -17.37 6.98
CA GLY A 122 22.14 -17.14 6.09
C GLY A 122 21.80 -16.13 5.00
N ILE A 123 22.80 -15.37 4.54
CA ILE A 123 22.71 -14.56 3.32
C ILE A 123 23.15 -15.46 2.16
N ALA A 124 22.54 -15.30 0.97
CA ALA A 124 22.84 -16.10 -0.22
C ALA A 124 24.35 -16.24 -0.50
N GLU A 125 24.75 -17.34 -1.15
CA GLU A 125 26.10 -17.93 -1.32
C GLU A 125 27.34 -17.05 -1.03
N ASN A 126 27.45 -15.83 -1.58
CA ASN A 126 28.61 -14.96 -1.37
C ASN A 126 28.47 -13.98 -0.20
N GLY A 127 27.32 -13.92 0.46
CA GLY A 127 27.02 -13.01 1.56
C GLY A 127 26.91 -11.54 1.13
N LEU A 128 27.22 -10.64 2.07
CA LEU A 128 27.26 -9.20 1.85
C LEU A 128 28.69 -8.76 1.51
N ILE A 129 29.09 -8.92 0.24
CA ILE A 129 30.40 -8.50 -0.27
C ILE A 129 30.45 -6.99 -0.59
N PRO A 130 31.66 -6.39 -0.76
CA PRO A 130 31.78 -5.00 -1.19
C PRO A 130 30.94 -4.67 -2.43
N GLY A 131 30.23 -3.54 -2.37
CA GLY A 131 29.32 -3.10 -3.44
C GLY A 131 27.90 -3.67 -3.38
N LYS A 132 27.56 -4.54 -2.40
CA LYS A 132 26.19 -5.02 -2.17
C LYS A 132 25.51 -4.27 -1.03
N THR A 133 24.18 -4.25 -1.06
CA THR A 133 23.32 -3.57 -0.07
C THR A 133 22.32 -4.54 0.53
N LEU A 134 22.23 -4.58 1.86
CA LEU A 134 21.14 -5.24 2.59
C LEU A 134 20.11 -4.19 3.00
N VAL A 135 18.86 -4.37 2.55
CA VAL A 135 17.74 -3.49 2.92
C VAL A 135 16.81 -4.23 3.87
N ILE A 136 16.59 -3.66 5.06
CA ILE A 136 15.70 -4.21 6.07
C ILE A 136 14.57 -3.19 6.33
N TYR A 137 13.34 -3.65 6.18
CA TYR A 137 12.15 -2.89 6.57
C TYR A 137 11.63 -3.41 7.91
N GLY A 138 11.81 -2.60 8.96
CA GLY A 138 11.30 -2.89 10.30
C GLY A 138 10.56 -1.69 10.87
N THR A 139 9.68 -1.96 11.84
CA THR A 139 9.02 -0.93 12.65
C THR A 139 9.41 -1.20 14.10
N PRO A 140 10.18 -0.29 14.75
CA PRO A 140 10.48 -0.41 16.18
C PRO A 140 9.19 -0.48 16.99
N GLU A 141 9.19 -1.29 18.05
CA GLU A 141 8.04 -1.32 18.96
C GLU A 141 7.84 0.04 19.62
N LYS A 142 6.58 0.44 19.86
CA LYS A 142 6.26 1.75 20.46
C LYS A 142 6.93 1.99 21.82
N LYS A 143 7.25 0.91 22.55
CA LYS A 143 7.89 0.93 23.87
C LYS A 143 9.31 0.33 23.83
N ALA A 144 9.91 0.24 22.65
CA ALA A 144 11.27 -0.28 22.51
C ALA A 144 12.24 0.54 23.36
N LYS A 145 13.11 -0.16 24.11
CA LYS A 145 14.20 0.46 24.87
C LYS A 145 15.49 0.52 24.05
N LYS A 146 15.64 -0.38 23.07
CA LYS A 146 16.76 -0.54 22.14
C LYS A 146 16.23 -1.15 20.86
#